data_AF-A0A2N2IMV6-F1
#
_entry.id   AF-A0A2N2IMV6-F1
#
_cell.length_a   1.000
_cell.length_b   1.000
_cell.length_c   1.000
_cell.angle_alpha   90.00
_cell.angle_beta   90.00
_cell.angle_gamma   90.00
#
_symmetry.space_group_name_H-M   'P 1'
#
loop_
_entity.id
_entity.type
_entity.pdbx_description
1 polymer ?
#
loop_
_entity_poly.entity_id
_entity_poly.type
_entity_poly.pdbx_seq_one_letter_code
_entity_poly.pdbx_strand_id
1 'polypeptide(L)'
;SLSIKQVPREVVKILDLKCPDSGMAEKMDLANLDLLVPHDEIKFVVSSRPDYDWAKAMIADHRLAEKATLILSPVIGRIAPALLAEWLMADALPARIQLQLHTLLWPGMQRGV
;
A
#
# COMPACT_ATOMS: atom_id res chain seq x y z
N SER A 1 8.32 9.60 -6.79
CA SER A 1 8.28 9.94 -5.35
C SER A 1 9.54 10.71 -5.05
N LEU A 2 9.59 11.38 -3.90
CA LEU A 2 10.82 11.99 -3.42
C LEU A 2 11.61 10.96 -2.59
N SER A 3 12.92 11.17 -2.45
CA SER A 3 13.75 10.33 -1.60
C SER A 3 13.42 10.55 -0.12
N ILE A 4 13.38 9.46 0.66
CA ILE A 4 13.16 9.51 2.11
C ILE A 4 14.46 9.57 2.93
N LYS A 5 15.62 9.70 2.27
CA LYS A 5 16.95 9.62 2.93
C LYS A 5 17.17 10.62 4.07
N GLN A 6 16.53 11.79 3.99
CA GLN A 6 16.66 12.85 5.01
C GLN A 6 15.62 12.75 6.13
N VAL A 7 14.69 11.80 6.05
CA VAL A 7 13.70 11.60 7.11
C VAL A 7 14.38 10.88 8.28
N PRO A 8 14.28 11.40 9.53
CA PRO A 8 14.87 10.76 10.71
C PRO A 8 14.43 9.31 10.88
N ARG A 9 15.27 8.49 11.52
CA ARG A 9 15.02 7.04 11.65
C ARG A 9 13.86 6.75 12.61
N GLU A 10 13.65 7.63 13.58
CA GLU A 10 12.65 7.54 14.64
C GLU A 10 11.23 7.84 14.12
N VAL A 11 11.12 8.52 12.97
CA VAL A 11 9.84 8.76 12.32
C VAL A 11 9.37 7.47 11.66
N VAL A 12 8.13 7.07 11.93
CA VAL A 12 7.44 6.00 11.21
C VAL A 12 7.07 6.51 9.82
N LYS A 13 7.61 5.88 8.78
CA LYS A 13 7.31 6.22 7.39
C LYS A 13 6.25 5.27 6.85
N ILE A 14 5.24 5.82 6.18
CA ILE A 14 4.28 5.05 5.40
C ILE A 14 4.55 5.37 3.93
N LEU A 15 5.19 4.44 3.22
CA LEU A 15 5.51 4.61 1.81
C LEU A 15 4.34 4.12 0.95
N ASP A 16 3.69 5.06 0.26
CA ASP A 16 2.64 4.76 -0.71
C ASP A 16 3.25 4.28 -2.05
N LEU A 17 3.26 2.97 -2.30
CA LEU A 17 3.59 2.40 -3.61
C LEU A 17 2.38 2.50 -4.54
N LYS A 18 2.59 3.16 -5.68
CA LYS A 18 1.55 3.42 -6.66
C LYS A 18 1.41 2.23 -7.59
N CYS A 19 0.25 1.58 -7.55
CA CYS A 19 -0.09 0.47 -8.44
C CYS A 19 -0.33 0.96 -9.89
N PRO A 20 -0.22 0.09 -10.91
CA PRO A 20 -0.32 0.44 -12.33
C PRO A 20 -1.55 1.27 -12.71
N ASP A 21 -2.73 0.94 -12.21
CA ASP A 21 -3.98 1.62 -12.60
C ASP A 21 -4.04 3.07 -12.13
N SER A 22 -3.15 3.49 -11.22
CA SER A 22 -2.98 4.90 -10.86
C SER A 22 -2.34 5.74 -11.97
N GLY A 23 -1.72 5.12 -12.97
CA GLY A 23 -0.91 5.79 -14.00
C GLY A 23 0.41 6.40 -13.46
N MET A 24 0.78 6.09 -12.22
CA MET A 24 1.92 6.69 -11.52
C MET A 24 2.96 5.68 -11.04
N ALA A 25 2.81 4.39 -11.39
CA ALA A 25 3.71 3.33 -10.95
C ALA A 25 5.18 3.59 -11.34
N GLU A 26 5.41 4.04 -12.58
CA GLU A 26 6.75 4.37 -13.09
C GLU A 26 7.38 5.60 -12.42
N LYS A 27 6.59 6.39 -11.70
CA LYS A 27 7.09 7.56 -10.98
C LYS A 27 7.57 7.21 -9.59
N MET A 28 7.66 5.94 -9.21
CA MET A 28 8.16 5.53 -7.90
C MET A 28 9.69 5.46 -7.88
N ASP A 29 10.28 6.06 -6.85
CA ASP A 29 11.70 5.92 -6.52
C ASP A 29 11.86 4.68 -5.66
N LEU A 30 12.19 3.55 -6.30
CA LEU A 30 12.33 2.26 -5.63
C LEU A 30 13.55 2.19 -4.70
N ALA A 31 14.52 3.11 -4.82
CA ALA A 31 15.65 3.18 -3.88
C ALA A 31 15.17 3.49 -2.44
N ASN A 32 13.97 4.06 -2.29
CA ASN A 32 13.36 4.25 -0.98
C ASN A 32 13.10 2.93 -0.24
N LEU A 33 12.93 1.81 -0.93
CA LEU A 33 12.68 0.50 -0.31
C LEU A 33 13.86 0.03 0.54
N ASP A 34 15.08 0.47 0.22
CA ASP A 34 16.30 0.13 0.97
C ASP A 34 16.55 1.06 2.17
N LEU A 35 15.75 2.12 2.29
CA LEU A 35 15.85 3.09 3.40
C LEU A 35 14.83 2.81 4.51
N LEU A 36 13.95 1.83 4.32
CA LEU A 36 12.94 1.43 5.29
C LEU A 36 13.56 0.64 6.45
N VAL A 37 12.95 0.79 7.63
CA VAL A 37 13.27 0.05 8.84
C VAL A 37 12.05 -0.71 9.35
N PRO A 38 12.18 -1.73 10.23
CA PRO A 38 11.10 -2.66 10.54
C PRO A 38 9.80 -2.05 11.08
N HIS A 39 9.85 -0.85 11.67
CA HIS A 39 8.66 -0.15 12.17
C HIS A 39 7.94 0.69 11.11
N ASP A 40 8.48 0.78 9.90
CA ASP A 40 7.85 1.45 8.77
C ASP A 40 6.78 0.58 8.11
N GLU A 41 6.00 1.21 7.23
CA GLU A 41 4.91 0.57 6.50
C GLU A 41 5.02 0.85 5.00
N ILE A 42 4.64 -0.13 4.19
CA ILE A 42 4.44 0.03 2.75
C ILE A 42 2.96 -0.17 2.47
N LYS A 43 2.34 0.81 1.82
CA LYS A 43 0.92 0.79 1.51
C LYS A 43 0.71 0.76 0.01
N PHE A 44 -0.07 -0.21 -0.45
CA PHE A 44 -0.56 -0.34 -1.80
C PHE A 44 -2.03 0.07 -1.83
N VAL A 45 -2.36 1.03 -2.68
CA VAL A 45 -3.76 1.42 -2.93
C VAL A 45 -4.22 0.68 -4.18
N VAL A 46 -5.04 -0.35 -3.98
CA VAL A 46 -5.41 -1.34 -5.00
C VAL A 46 -6.78 -0.99 -5.57
N SER A 47 -6.89 -0.85 -6.89
CA SER A 47 -8.12 -0.49 -7.58
C SER A 47 -8.70 -1.59 -8.47
N SER A 48 -7.96 -2.68 -8.68
CA SER A 48 -8.35 -3.78 -9.55
C SER A 48 -7.61 -5.07 -9.21
N ARG A 49 -7.93 -6.16 -9.94
CA ARG A 49 -7.17 -7.41 -9.85
C ARG A 49 -5.74 -7.28 -10.39
N PRO A 50 -5.49 -6.63 -11.55
CA PRO A 50 -4.13 -6.32 -12.00
C PRO A 50 -3.28 -5.57 -10.96
N ASP A 51 -3.84 -4.57 -10.27
CA ASP A 51 -3.13 -3.86 -9.20
C ASP A 51 -2.73 -4.81 -8.05
N TYR A 52 -3.62 -5.73 -7.69
CA TYR A 52 -3.36 -6.73 -6.65
C TYR A 52 -2.24 -7.70 -7.07
N ASP A 53 -2.31 -8.23 -8.29
CA ASP A 53 -1.31 -9.16 -8.80
C ASP A 53 0.06 -8.47 -8.92
N TRP A 54 0.08 -7.19 -9.31
CA TRP A 54 1.30 -6.36 -9.31
C TRP A 54 1.84 -6.14 -7.90
N ALA A 55 1.00 -5.81 -6.93
CA ALA A 55 1.42 -5.63 -5.54
C ALA A 55 2.03 -6.93 -4.98
N LYS A 56 1.42 -8.08 -5.27
CA LYS A 56 1.96 -9.39 -4.91
C LYS A 56 3.34 -9.64 -5.52
N ALA A 57 3.52 -9.34 -6.81
CA ALA A 57 4.83 -9.46 -7.47
C ALA A 57 5.88 -8.55 -6.80
N MET A 58 5.56 -7.27 -6.57
CA MET A 58 6.47 -6.33 -5.88
C MET A 58 6.88 -6.82 -4.49
N ILE A 59 5.94 -7.39 -3.73
CA ILE A 59 6.21 -7.95 -2.39
C ILE A 59 7.23 -9.08 -2.47
N ALA A 60 7.07 -9.99 -3.43
CA ALA A 60 7.97 -11.12 -3.62
C ALA A 60 9.35 -10.67 -4.15
N ASP A 61 9.37 -9.91 -5.25
CA ASP A 61 10.58 -9.54 -5.98
C ASP A 61 11.55 -8.70 -5.12
N HIS A 62 11.00 -7.86 -4.22
CA HIS A 62 11.78 -7.00 -3.34
C HIS A 62 11.82 -7.47 -1.88
N ARG A 63 11.27 -8.66 -1.58
CA ARG A 63 11.21 -9.26 -0.23
C ARG A 63 10.67 -8.28 0.81
N LEU A 64 9.60 -7.57 0.45
CA LEU A 64 9.15 -6.39 1.21
C LEU A 64 8.67 -6.74 2.63
N ALA A 65 8.18 -7.97 2.83
CA ALA A 65 7.75 -8.45 4.14
C ALA A 65 8.90 -8.57 5.16
N GLU A 66 10.15 -8.63 4.69
CA GLU A 66 11.34 -8.62 5.56
C GLU A 66 11.76 -7.21 5.96
N LYS A 67 11.25 -6.18 5.27
CA LYS A 67 11.68 -4.78 5.40
C LYS A 67 10.72 -3.94 6.23
N ALA A 68 9.41 -4.13 6.05
CA ALA A 68 8.37 -3.27 6.62
C ALA A 68 7.02 -4.00 6.72
N THR A 69 6.09 -3.42 7.49
CA THR A 69 4.70 -3.91 7.51
C THR A 69 4.01 -3.60 6.19
N LEU A 70 3.32 -4.58 5.61
CA LEU A 70 2.68 -4.45 4.30
C LEU A 70 1.16 -4.23 4.44
N ILE A 71 0.64 -3.26 3.69
CA ILE A 71 -0.76 -2.83 3.76
C ILE A 71 -1.37 -2.80 2.38
N LEU A 72 -2.51 -3.47 2.21
CA LEU A 72 -3.38 -3.29 1.04
C LEU A 72 -4.60 -2.46 1.43
N SER A 73 -4.88 -1.41 0.66
CA SER A 73 -6.05 -0.56 0.85
C SER A 73 -6.88 -0.50 -0.42
N PRO A 74 -8.18 -0.83 -0.37
CA PRO A 74 -9.03 -0.78 -1.56
C PRO A 74 -9.35 0.67 -1.95
N VAL A 75 -9.35 0.95 -3.25
CA VAL A 75 -9.95 2.19 -3.76
C VAL A 75 -11.47 2.10 -3.63
N ILE A 76 -12.05 3.09 -2.95
CA ILE A 76 -13.49 3.19 -2.70
C ILE A 76 -14.23 3.22 -4.04
N GLY A 77 -15.28 2.40 -4.13
CA GLY A 77 -16.13 2.30 -5.32
C GLY A 77 -15.48 1.58 -6.51
N ARG A 78 -14.24 1.07 -6.37
CA ARG A 78 -13.57 0.27 -7.41
C ARG A 78 -13.54 -1.21 -7.06
N ILE A 79 -13.13 -1.55 -5.84
CA ILE A 79 -13.15 -2.93 -5.34
C ILE A 79 -13.82 -2.99 -3.97
N ALA A 80 -14.62 -4.03 -3.75
CA ALA A 80 -15.20 -4.29 -2.44
C ALA A 80 -14.10 -4.73 -1.46
N PRO A 81 -14.08 -4.21 -0.21
CA PRO A 81 -13.13 -4.65 0.80
C PRO A 81 -13.11 -6.17 1.04
N ALA A 82 -14.28 -6.81 1.02
CA ALA A 82 -14.41 -8.25 1.18
C ALA A 82 -13.68 -9.02 0.06
N LEU A 83 -13.81 -8.56 -1.19
CA LEU A 83 -13.14 -9.18 -2.34
C LEU A 83 -11.61 -9.07 -2.21
N LEU A 84 -11.09 -7.93 -1.76
CA LEU A 84 -9.65 -7.78 -1.51
C LEU A 84 -9.18 -8.72 -0.38
N ALA A 85 -10.00 -8.90 0.66
CA ALA A 85 -9.72 -9.84 1.75
C ALA A 85 -9.69 -11.29 1.28
N GLU A 86 -10.65 -11.69 0.43
CA GLU A 86 -10.67 -13.01 -0.20
C GLU A 86 -9.39 -13.28 -1.00
N TRP A 87 -8.93 -12.33 -1.81
CA TRP A 87 -7.67 -12.48 -2.55
C TRP A 87 -6.48 -12.61 -1.62
N LEU A 88 -6.37 -11.74 -0.60
CA LEU A 88 -5.29 -11.79 0.38
C LEU A 88 -5.23 -13.15 1.11
N MET A 89 -6.38 -13.67 1.54
CA MET A 89 -6.47 -14.97 2.22
C MET A 89 -6.15 -16.13 1.28
N ALA A 90 -6.67 -16.11 0.06
CA ALA A 90 -6.45 -17.17 -0.93
C ALA A 90 -4.96 -17.34 -1.27
N ASP A 91 -4.22 -16.23 -1.37
CA ASP A 91 -2.79 -16.23 -1.67
C ASP A 91 -1.90 -16.30 -0.41
N ALA A 92 -2.50 -16.32 0.79
CA ALA A 92 -1.80 -16.22 2.09
C ALA A 92 -0.75 -15.09 2.12
N LEU A 93 -1.09 -13.94 1.52
CA LEU A 93 -0.15 -12.85 1.33
C LEU A 93 0.21 -12.23 2.69
N PRO A 94 1.51 -11.96 2.99
CA PRO A 94 1.96 -11.44 4.28
C PRO A 94 1.69 -9.93 4.41
N ALA A 95 0.43 -9.52 4.24
CA ALA A 95 -0.02 -8.14 4.31
C ALA A 95 -1.30 -8.05 5.16
N ARG A 96 -1.64 -6.85 5.61
CA ARG A 96 -2.92 -6.55 6.27
C ARG A 96 -3.78 -5.66 5.39
N ILE A 97 -5.09 -5.72 5.57
CA ILE A 97 -6.01 -4.77 4.94
C ILE A 97 -6.20 -3.56 5.84
N GLN A 98 -6.13 -2.38 5.25
CA GLN A 98 -6.51 -1.13 5.91
C GLN A 98 -7.57 -0.40 5.10
N LEU A 99 -8.74 -0.20 5.71
CA LEU A 99 -9.83 0.57 5.13
C LEU A 99 -9.59 2.07 5.34
N GLN A 100 -10.11 2.87 4.41
CA GLN A 100 -10.15 4.32 4.58
C GLN A 100 -11.25 4.68 5.57
N LEU A 101 -10.97 4.54 6.88
CA LEU A 101 -11.95 4.68 7.95
C LEU A 101 -12.71 6.00 7.90
N HIS A 102 -12.04 7.11 7.57
CA HIS A 102 -12.69 8.42 7.47
C HIS A 102 -13.85 8.44 6.46
N THR A 103 -13.74 7.71 5.35
CA THR A 103 -14.83 7.63 4.36
C THR A 103 -16.01 6.76 4.80
N LEU A 104 -15.76 5.82 5.72
CA LEU A 104 -16.81 5.00 6.33
C LEU A 104 -17.51 5.75 7.46
N LEU A 105 -16.75 6.50 8.26
CA LEU A 105 -17.25 7.27 9.40
C LEU A 105 -17.96 8.56 8.95
N TRP A 106 -17.46 9.22 7.91
CA TRP A 106 -18.00 10.47 7.37
C TRP A 106 -18.27 10.37 5.86
N PRO A 107 -19.28 9.58 5.45
CA PRO A 107 -19.61 9.41 4.04
C PRO A 107 -19.99 10.76 3.39
N GLY A 108 -19.43 11.03 2.20
CA GLY A 108 -19.65 12.27 1.45
C GLY A 108 -18.77 13.46 1.87
N MET A 109 -18.01 13.35 2.96
CA MET A 109 -17.13 14.40 3.44
C MET A 109 -15.67 14.12 3.01
N GLN A 110 -15.24 14.76 1.92
CA GLN A 110 -13.94 14.46 1.30
C GLN A 110 -12.75 15.16 1.95
N ARG A 111 -12.98 16.17 2.79
CA ARG A 111 -11.93 16.99 3.41
C ARG A 111 -12.38 17.46 4.80
N GLY A 112 -11.43 17.66 5.72
CA GLY A 112 -11.67 18.28 7.03
C GLY A 112 -12.27 17.36 8.09
N VAL A 113 -11.96 16.06 8.01
CA VAL A 113 -12.39 15.01 8.95
C VAL A 113 -11.20 14.34 9.62
#